data_AF-A0A7J7P3M3-F1
#
_entry.id   AF-A0A7J7P3M3-F1
#
_cell.length_a   1.000
_cell.length_b   1.000
_cell.length_c   1.000
_cell.angle_alpha   90.00
_cell.angle_beta   90.00
_cell.angle_gamma   90.00
#
_symmetry.space_group_name_H-M   'P 1'
#
loop_
_entity.id
_entity.type
_entity.pdbx_description
1 polymer ?
#
loop_
_entity_poly.entity_id
_entity_poly.type
_entity_poly.pdbx_seq_one_letter_code
_entity_poly.pdbx_strand_id
1 'polypeptide(L)'
;MLVLQLSQHMHREEAFVLEDVPHLTDFLPNLSTYPNPLQNSPAYAIVKPHFVDPEDVVSHKIVNQKNSARGLHFRRAGPQEKVYFKSDDVRACIVRCGGLCLGINTVIREIVCGLNYMYGIDDVLGIEGGYRGFYSRNTITLTPKSVNDIHKRGGTFHHTSRGGHDTC
;
A
#
# COMPACT_ATOMS: atom_id res chain seq x y z
N MET A 1 -48.62 6.37 43.36
CA MET A 1 -47.23 6.64 42.95
C MET A 1 -47.20 6.71 41.43
N LEU A 2 -47.53 7.89 40.90
CA LEU A 2 -47.43 8.25 39.48
C LEU A 2 -46.26 9.24 39.40
N VAL A 3 -45.44 9.14 38.35
CA VAL A 3 -44.97 10.26 37.50
C VAL A 3 -43.85 9.80 36.55
N LEU A 4 -44.25 9.67 35.28
CA LEU A 4 -43.66 10.20 34.04
C LEU A 4 -42.33 9.65 33.46
N GLN A 5 -42.47 9.18 32.20
CA GLN A 5 -41.53 9.32 31.08
C GLN A 5 -40.85 10.69 31.03
N LEU A 6 -39.51 10.70 30.94
CA LEU A 6 -38.67 11.75 30.33
C LEU A 6 -37.42 11.02 29.82
N SER A 7 -37.26 10.80 28.52
CA SER A 7 -36.81 11.76 27.49
C SER A 7 -35.41 11.37 27.03
N GLN A 8 -35.31 11.14 25.73
CA GLN A 8 -34.09 11.04 24.93
C GLN A 8 -33.03 12.05 25.39
N HIS A 9 -31.76 11.63 25.50
CA HIS A 9 -30.56 12.37 25.06
C HIS A 9 -29.28 11.59 25.41
N MET A 10 -28.24 11.76 24.57
CA MET A 10 -26.85 11.24 24.62
C MET A 10 -26.65 9.89 23.90
N HIS A 11 -26.11 9.77 22.68
CA HIS A 11 -25.30 10.61 21.79
C HIS A 11 -25.73 10.24 20.35
N ARG A 12 -26.22 11.19 19.55
CA ARG A 12 -26.14 11.02 18.08
C ARG A 12 -24.68 11.33 17.77
N GLU A 13 -23.81 10.32 17.80
CA GLU A 13 -22.47 10.51 17.27
C GLU A 13 -22.61 10.91 15.81
N GLU A 14 -22.05 12.06 15.47
CA GLU A 14 -21.84 12.51 14.10
C GLU A 14 -20.82 11.55 13.44
N ALA A 15 -21.26 10.32 13.18
CA ALA A 15 -20.43 9.30 12.58
C ALA A 15 -20.04 9.77 11.18
N PHE A 16 -18.73 9.86 10.93
CA PHE A 16 -18.23 10.11 9.59
C PHE A 16 -18.50 8.88 8.72
N VAL A 17 -18.58 9.08 7.41
CA VAL A 17 -18.72 7.98 6.45
C VAL A 17 -17.31 7.53 6.04
N LEU A 18 -16.99 6.27 6.29
CA LEU A 18 -15.75 5.66 5.81
C LEU A 18 -15.98 5.10 4.41
N GLU A 19 -15.23 5.62 3.43
CA GLU A 19 -15.11 4.97 2.12
C GLU A 19 -13.97 3.96 2.20
N ASP A 20 -14.33 2.69 2.38
CA ASP A 20 -13.36 1.63 2.53
C ASP A 20 -12.90 1.08 1.17
N VAL A 21 -11.72 0.46 1.17
CA VAL A 21 -11.13 -0.15 -0.02
C VAL A 21 -11.27 -1.68 0.03
N PRO A 22 -11.40 -2.36 -1.12
CA PRO A 22 -11.41 -3.82 -1.13
C PRO A 22 -10.15 -4.37 -0.47
N HIS A 23 -10.34 -5.31 0.45
CA HIS A 23 -9.26 -6.02 1.12
C HIS A 23 -8.94 -7.33 0.40
N LEU A 24 -7.69 -7.78 0.49
CA LEU A 24 -7.27 -9.06 -0.09
C LEU A 24 -8.11 -10.24 0.45
N THR A 25 -8.55 -10.16 1.70
CA THR A 25 -9.41 -11.14 2.36
C THR A 25 -10.80 -11.24 1.76
N ASP A 26 -11.28 -10.20 1.06
CA ASP A 26 -12.57 -10.22 0.36
C ASP A 26 -12.54 -11.21 -0.82
N PHE A 27 -11.36 -11.44 -1.39
CA PHE A 27 -11.12 -12.37 -2.48
C PHE A 27 -10.57 -13.73 -1.99
N LEU A 28 -9.88 -13.74 -0.85
CA LEU A 28 -9.23 -14.92 -0.28
C LEU A 28 -9.54 -15.03 1.23
N PRO A 29 -10.68 -15.62 1.62
CA PRO A 29 -11.25 -15.50 2.96
C PRO A 29 -10.49 -16.24 4.07
N ASN A 30 -9.60 -17.17 3.72
CA ASN A 30 -8.88 -18.03 4.69
C ASN A 30 -7.37 -17.74 4.71
N LEU A 31 -6.97 -16.48 4.57
CA LEU A 31 -5.56 -16.11 4.62
C LEU A 31 -5.02 -16.12 6.06
N SER A 32 -3.89 -16.79 6.24
CA SER A 32 -3.12 -16.71 7.48
C SER A 32 -2.41 -15.37 7.58
N THR A 33 -2.19 -14.90 8.81
CA THR A 33 -1.46 -13.65 9.11
C THR A 33 -0.22 -13.95 9.92
N TYR A 34 0.85 -13.20 9.66
CA TYR A 34 2.16 -13.30 10.31
C TYR A 34 2.55 -11.96 10.93
N PRO A 35 3.38 -11.94 11.99
CA PRO A 35 3.91 -10.69 12.53
C PRO A 35 4.77 -9.98 11.48
N ASN A 36 4.63 -8.66 11.36
CA ASN A 36 5.42 -7.87 10.42
C ASN A 36 6.91 -7.85 10.84
N PRO A 37 7.87 -8.20 9.95
CA PRO A 37 9.30 -8.13 10.24
C PRO A 37 9.78 -6.77 10.77
N LEU A 38 9.09 -5.69 10.39
CA LEU A 38 9.38 -4.33 10.85
C LEU A 38 9.31 -4.17 12.38
N GLN A 39 8.55 -5.01 13.09
CA GLN A 39 8.47 -4.99 14.55
C GLN A 39 9.84 -5.18 15.23
N ASN A 40 10.73 -5.94 14.57
CA ASN A 40 12.06 -6.26 15.07
C ASN A 40 13.16 -5.40 14.42
N SER A 41 12.80 -4.47 13.54
CA SER A 41 13.78 -3.66 12.82
C SER A 41 14.36 -2.57 13.73
N PRO A 42 15.70 -2.46 13.87
CA PRO A 42 16.33 -1.41 14.68
C PRO A 42 15.95 0.01 14.24
N ALA A 43 15.70 0.21 12.94
CA ALA A 43 15.27 1.50 12.40
C ALA A 43 13.90 1.95 12.94
N TYR A 44 13.06 0.99 13.34
CA TYR A 44 11.71 1.21 13.89
C TYR A 44 11.66 0.89 15.40
N ALA A 45 12.80 0.83 16.09
CA ALA A 45 12.82 0.65 17.54
C ALA A 45 12.57 1.98 18.30
N ILE A 46 12.87 3.12 17.66
CA ILE A 46 13.03 4.42 18.33
C ILE A 46 11.73 5.23 18.42
N VAL A 47 10.81 5.08 17.46
CA VAL A 47 9.68 6.01 17.22
C VAL A 47 8.29 5.40 17.52
N LYS A 48 8.04 4.87 18.72
CA LYS A 48 6.73 4.25 19.03
C LYS A 48 5.63 5.31 19.19
N PRO A 49 4.44 5.17 18.55
CA PRO A 49 3.98 4.08 17.67
C PRO A 49 4.32 4.29 16.18
N HIS A 50 4.70 3.20 15.47
CA HIS A 50 5.06 3.26 14.03
C HIS A 50 4.05 2.58 13.09
N PHE A 51 3.18 1.71 13.62
CA PHE A 51 2.16 1.02 12.83
C PHE A 51 0.90 1.87 12.76
N VAL A 52 0.17 1.75 11.64
CA VAL A 52 -1.09 2.44 11.42
C VAL A 52 -2.20 1.67 12.11
N ASP A 53 -3.02 2.36 12.89
CA ASP A 53 -4.19 1.75 13.52
C ASP A 53 -5.32 1.57 12.49
N PRO A 54 -6.13 0.50 12.54
CA PRO A 54 -7.30 0.37 11.67
C PRO A 54 -8.29 1.54 11.74
N GLU A 55 -8.31 2.28 12.86
CA GLU A 55 -9.12 3.48 13.08
C GLU A 55 -8.45 4.77 12.57
N ASP A 56 -7.18 4.71 12.13
CA ASP A 56 -6.49 5.86 11.54
C ASP A 56 -7.07 6.18 10.16
N VAL A 57 -7.87 7.25 10.13
CA VAL A 57 -8.52 7.74 8.92
C VAL A 57 -8.09 9.16 8.57
N VAL A 58 -8.11 9.46 7.27
CA VAL A 58 -7.81 10.78 6.71
C VAL A 58 -9.09 11.35 6.09
N SER A 59 -9.46 12.57 6.49
CA SER A 59 -10.62 13.24 5.91
C SER A 59 -10.39 13.53 4.43
N HIS A 60 -11.36 13.18 3.58
CA HIS A 60 -11.37 13.55 2.17
C HIS A 60 -11.41 15.08 1.99
N LYS A 61 -12.13 15.78 2.88
CA LYS A 61 -12.27 17.24 2.85
C LYS A 61 -11.72 17.85 4.13
N ILE A 62 -10.60 18.56 4.00
CA ILE A 62 -9.89 19.19 5.12
C ILE A 62 -10.64 20.44 5.63
N VAL A 63 -11.36 21.13 4.74
CA VAL A 63 -12.14 22.32 5.10
C VAL A 63 -13.55 21.91 5.50
N ASN A 64 -13.85 21.97 6.79
CA ASN A 64 -15.19 21.74 7.33
C ASN A 64 -15.85 23.07 7.70
N GLN A 65 -17.14 23.25 7.38
CA GLN A 65 -17.89 24.42 7.83
C GLN A 65 -18.36 24.18 9.27
N LYS A 66 -18.52 25.25 10.05
CA LYS A 66 -19.15 25.12 11.37
C LYS A 66 -20.58 24.58 11.17
N ASN A 67 -20.91 23.51 11.88
CA ASN A 67 -22.20 22.81 11.87
C ASN A 67 -22.52 21.97 10.61
N SER A 68 -21.55 21.69 9.73
CA SER A 68 -21.76 20.67 8.69
C SER A 68 -21.47 19.27 9.22
N ALA A 69 -22.26 18.29 8.76
CA ALA A 69 -22.04 16.88 9.08
C ALA A 69 -20.61 16.46 8.71
N ARG A 70 -20.04 15.55 9.50
CA ARG A 70 -18.72 14.96 9.22
C ARG A 70 -18.75 14.26 7.86
N GLY A 71 -17.79 14.62 7.01
CA GLY A 71 -17.71 14.17 5.63
C GLY A 71 -17.12 12.77 5.47
N LEU A 72 -16.78 12.47 4.22
CA LEU A 72 -16.13 11.23 3.81
C LEU A 72 -14.70 11.13 4.34
N HIS A 73 -14.29 9.95 4.77
CA HIS A 73 -12.94 9.65 5.23
C HIS A 73 -12.39 8.42 4.51
N PHE A 74 -11.06 8.36 4.36
CA PHE A 74 -10.32 7.24 3.79
C PHE A 74 -9.41 6.60 4.84
N ARG A 75 -9.10 5.31 4.71
CA ARG A 75 -8.09 4.68 5.57
C ARG A 75 -6.69 5.23 5.28
N ARG A 76 -5.92 5.49 6.33
CA ARG A 76 -4.52 5.90 6.21
C ARG A 76 -3.66 4.72 5.73
N ALA A 77 -2.82 4.95 4.72
CA ALA A 77 -1.83 3.95 4.30
C ALA A 77 -0.61 3.97 5.22
N GLY A 78 -0.02 2.80 5.46
CA GLY A 78 1.24 2.66 6.17
C GLY A 78 1.48 1.22 6.65
N PRO A 79 2.58 0.97 7.38
CA PRO A 79 2.92 -0.35 7.83
C PRO A 79 1.87 -0.86 8.83
N GLN A 80 1.51 -2.14 8.69
CA GLN A 80 0.57 -2.84 9.55
C GLN A 80 1.32 -3.76 10.51
N GLU A 81 0.75 -4.01 11.69
CA GLU A 81 1.37 -4.91 12.68
C GLU A 81 1.49 -6.35 12.13
N LYS A 82 0.54 -6.78 11.30
CA LYS A 82 0.51 -8.11 10.69
C LYS A 82 0.58 -8.02 9.16
N VAL A 83 1.20 -9.03 8.54
CA VAL A 83 1.32 -9.23 7.09
C VAL A 83 0.74 -10.56 6.67
N TYR A 84 0.39 -10.70 5.41
CA TYR A 84 -0.29 -11.88 4.86
C TYR A 84 0.66 -12.96 4.32
N PHE A 85 1.91 -12.59 4.02
CA PHE A 85 2.89 -13.48 3.41
C PHE A 85 4.21 -13.43 4.19
N LYS A 86 4.90 -14.56 4.27
CA LYS A 86 6.28 -14.62 4.77
C LYS A 86 7.23 -14.20 3.67
N SER A 87 8.38 -13.64 4.03
CA SER A 87 9.43 -13.21 3.09
C SER A 87 9.76 -14.29 2.05
N ASP A 88 9.93 -15.52 2.51
CA ASP A 88 10.43 -16.65 1.71
C ASP A 88 9.39 -17.17 0.70
N ASP A 89 8.10 -16.87 0.93
CA ASP A 89 6.99 -17.28 0.07
C ASP A 89 6.66 -16.21 -0.98
N VAL A 90 7.30 -15.04 -0.93
CA VAL A 90 7.00 -13.90 -1.81
C VAL A 90 7.99 -13.82 -2.95
N ARG A 91 7.45 -13.91 -4.18
CA ARG A 91 8.10 -13.43 -5.40
C ARG A 91 7.39 -12.17 -5.87
N ALA A 92 8.09 -11.04 -5.84
CA ALA A 92 7.53 -9.75 -6.23
C ALA A 92 7.85 -9.44 -7.71
N CYS A 93 6.87 -8.95 -8.45
CA CYS A 93 7.05 -8.50 -9.84
C CYS A 93 6.70 -7.01 -9.96
N ILE A 94 7.59 -6.22 -10.54
CA ILE A 94 7.41 -4.79 -10.79
C ILE A 94 7.30 -4.56 -12.29
N VAL A 95 6.19 -3.96 -12.70
CA VAL A 95 5.94 -3.60 -14.10
C VAL A 95 5.62 -2.11 -14.20
N ARG A 96 6.14 -1.45 -15.25
CA ARG A 96 5.77 -0.07 -15.58
C ARG A 96 4.96 -0.06 -16.87
N CYS A 97 3.77 0.54 -16.81
CA CYS A 97 2.85 0.65 -17.93
C CYS A 97 2.60 2.12 -18.29
N GLY A 98 2.33 2.37 -19.57
CA GLY A 98 1.98 3.72 -20.05
C GLY A 98 3.18 4.59 -20.42
N GLY A 99 3.01 5.90 -20.27
CA GLY A 99 4.01 6.91 -20.65
C GLY A 99 5.22 6.95 -19.71
N LEU A 100 6.29 7.60 -20.18
CA LEU A 100 7.45 7.91 -19.35
C LEU A 100 7.11 9.11 -18.46
N CYS A 101 7.30 8.96 -17.16
CA CYS A 101 7.17 10.04 -16.17
C CYS A 101 8.52 10.24 -15.46
N LEU A 102 8.80 11.43 -14.96
CA LEU A 102 10.00 11.67 -14.14
C LEU A 102 9.80 11.06 -12.74
N GLY A 103 10.84 10.47 -12.16
CA GLY A 103 10.81 9.93 -10.78
C GLY A 103 10.39 8.46 -10.65
N ILE A 104 9.88 7.83 -11.70
CA ILE A 104 9.46 6.42 -11.67
C ILE A 104 10.64 5.45 -11.45
N ASN A 105 11.87 5.83 -11.82
CA ASN A 105 13.06 5.03 -11.47
C ASN A 105 13.35 5.09 -9.97
N THR A 106 13.09 6.23 -9.32
CA THR A 106 13.17 6.36 -7.86
C THR A 106 12.14 5.46 -7.20
N VAL A 107 10.89 5.44 -7.70
CA VAL A 107 9.85 4.54 -7.19
C VAL A 107 10.28 3.07 -7.28
N ILE A 108 10.81 2.62 -8.42
CA ILE A 108 11.31 1.23 -8.56
C ILE A 108 12.43 0.95 -7.55
N ARG A 109 13.39 1.87 -7.42
CA ARG A 109 14.50 1.72 -6.47
C ARG A 109 13.98 1.58 -5.04
N GLU A 110 13.10 2.46 -4.60
CA GLU A 110 12.58 2.44 -3.23
C GLU A 110 11.72 1.20 -2.95
N ILE A 111 10.95 0.71 -3.94
CA ILE A 111 10.20 -0.55 -3.80
C ILE A 111 11.17 -1.73 -3.64
N VAL A 112 12.17 -1.86 -4.51
CA VAL A 112 13.15 -2.96 -4.45
C VAL A 112 13.95 -2.92 -3.15
N CYS A 113 14.45 -1.76 -2.76
CA CYS A 113 15.16 -1.58 -1.49
C CYS A 113 14.27 -1.86 -0.29
N GLY A 114 12.99 -1.44 -0.33
CA GLY A 114 12.05 -1.69 0.74
C GLY A 114 11.73 -3.17 0.90
N LEU A 115 11.41 -3.88 -0.19
CA LEU A 115 11.18 -5.31 -0.18
C LEU A 115 12.39 -6.07 0.37
N ASN A 116 13.60 -5.70 -0.04
CA ASN A 116 14.83 -6.37 0.37
C ASN A 116 15.23 -6.06 1.82
N TYR A 117 15.45 -4.78 2.14
CA TYR A 117 16.02 -4.39 3.43
C TYR A 117 15.01 -4.40 4.57
N MET A 118 13.73 -4.12 4.30
CA MET A 118 12.71 -4.06 5.36
C MET A 118 11.96 -5.38 5.53
N TYR A 119 11.72 -6.10 4.44
CA TYR A 119 10.91 -7.32 4.44
C TYR A 119 11.70 -8.60 4.13
N GLY A 120 13.01 -8.52 3.83
CA GLY A 120 13.85 -9.68 3.58
C GLY A 120 13.52 -10.42 2.27
N ILE A 121 12.87 -9.76 1.32
CA ILE A 121 12.47 -10.37 0.05
C ILE A 121 13.60 -10.18 -0.97
N ASP A 122 14.17 -11.30 -1.42
CA ASP A 122 15.28 -11.33 -2.38
C ASP A 122 14.84 -11.62 -3.81
N ASP A 123 13.67 -12.26 -4.00
CA ASP A 123 13.14 -12.64 -5.31
C ASP A 123 12.24 -11.55 -5.88
N VAL A 124 12.87 -10.54 -6.50
CA VAL A 124 12.20 -9.42 -7.14
C VAL A 124 12.50 -9.39 -8.65
N LEU A 125 11.45 -9.38 -9.46
CA LEU A 125 11.52 -9.36 -10.92
C LEU A 125 11.02 -8.04 -11.48
N GLY A 126 11.72 -7.49 -12.46
CA GLY A 126 11.27 -6.38 -13.28
C GLY A 126 10.76 -6.89 -14.62
N ILE A 127 9.55 -6.49 -14.99
CA ILE A 127 8.92 -6.89 -16.26
C ILE A 127 9.17 -5.79 -17.30
N GLU A 128 9.80 -6.15 -18.41
CA GLU A 128 10.14 -5.21 -19.47
C GLU A 128 9.03 -5.08 -20.53
N GLY A 129 8.85 -3.89 -21.09
CA GLY A 129 7.87 -3.66 -22.15
C GLY A 129 6.42 -3.64 -21.63
N GLY A 130 6.22 -3.15 -20.40
CA GLY A 130 4.93 -3.14 -19.74
C GLY A 130 4.34 -4.54 -19.60
N TYR A 131 3.02 -4.65 -19.57
CA TYR A 131 2.37 -5.94 -19.42
C TYR A 131 2.60 -6.91 -20.59
N ARG A 132 3.03 -6.43 -21.79
CA ARG A 132 3.45 -7.33 -22.87
C ARG A 132 4.63 -8.22 -22.45
N GLY A 133 5.45 -7.73 -21.53
CA GLY A 133 6.58 -8.48 -20.95
C GLY A 133 6.17 -9.75 -20.22
N PHE A 134 4.95 -9.82 -19.65
CA PHE A 134 4.46 -11.05 -19.02
C PHE A 134 4.30 -12.18 -20.04
N TYR A 135 3.78 -11.88 -21.22
CA TYR A 135 3.58 -12.87 -22.28
C TYR A 135 4.90 -13.35 -22.89
N SER A 136 5.84 -12.42 -23.07
CA SER A 136 7.17 -12.73 -23.64
C SER A 136 8.14 -13.30 -22.61
N ARG A 137 7.75 -13.41 -21.33
CA ARG A 137 8.62 -13.76 -20.19
C ARG A 137 9.92 -12.94 -20.16
N ASN A 138 9.83 -11.67 -20.56
CA ASN A 138 10.98 -10.79 -20.54
C ASN A 138 11.14 -10.19 -19.14
N THR A 139 11.84 -10.92 -18.28
CA THR A 139 12.02 -10.60 -16.86
C THR A 139 13.49 -10.36 -16.56
N ILE A 140 13.77 -9.32 -15.77
CA ILE A 140 15.11 -9.07 -15.23
C ILE A 140 15.09 -9.11 -13.72
N THR A 141 16.11 -9.72 -13.11
CA THR A 141 16.21 -9.75 -11.65
C THR A 141 16.58 -8.37 -11.11
N LEU A 142 15.79 -7.89 -10.16
CA LEU A 142 16.00 -6.63 -9.47
C LEU A 142 16.60 -6.91 -8.09
N THR A 143 17.73 -6.27 -7.81
CA THR A 143 18.38 -6.32 -6.50
C THR A 143 18.71 -4.89 -6.08
N PRO A 144 18.89 -4.60 -4.78
CA PRO A 144 19.30 -3.26 -4.35
C PRO A 144 20.56 -2.75 -5.06
N LYS A 145 21.46 -3.67 -5.42
CA LYS A 145 22.66 -3.38 -6.22
C LYS A 145 22.31 -2.96 -7.65
N SER A 146 21.43 -3.69 -8.34
CA SER A 146 21.06 -3.37 -9.72
C SER A 146 20.26 -2.07 -9.85
N VAL A 147 19.51 -1.68 -8.82
CA VAL A 147 18.73 -0.43 -8.80
C VAL A 147 19.44 0.77 -8.15
N ASN A 148 20.68 0.62 -7.67
CA ASN A 148 21.28 1.64 -6.80
C ASN A 148 21.33 3.05 -7.43
N ASP A 149 21.72 3.16 -8.70
CA ASP A 149 21.94 4.44 -9.39
C ASP A 149 20.88 4.79 -10.45
N ILE A 150 19.81 4.00 -10.57
CA ILE A 150 18.79 4.22 -11.62
C ILE A 150 18.02 5.54 -11.44
N HIS A 151 17.97 6.05 -10.21
CA HIS A 151 17.34 7.33 -9.86
C HIS A 151 18.08 8.54 -10.44
N LYS A 152 19.37 8.40 -10.77
CA LYS A 152 20.19 9.46 -11.40
C LYS A 152 20.12 9.44 -12.93
N ARG A 153 19.55 8.39 -13.52
CA ARG A 153 19.47 8.22 -14.98
C ARG A 153 18.13 8.73 -15.50
N GLY A 154 18.19 9.60 -16.53
CA GLY A 154 17.02 9.98 -17.32
C GLY A 154 16.51 8.82 -18.19
N GLY A 155 15.23 8.84 -18.55
CA GLY A 155 14.57 7.70 -19.21
C GLY A 155 14.17 6.61 -18.21
N THR A 156 13.90 5.40 -18.69
CA THR A 156 13.40 4.32 -17.84
C THR A 156 14.29 3.10 -17.87
N PHE A 157 14.65 2.59 -16.68
CA PHE A 157 15.41 1.35 -16.51
C PHE A 157 14.73 0.14 -17.18
N HIS A 158 13.40 0.16 -17.26
CA HIS A 158 12.59 -0.78 -18.03
C HIS A 158 11.93 -0.06 -19.20
N HIS A 159 12.02 -0.62 -20.40
CA HIS A 159 11.24 -0.14 -21.55
C HIS A 159 9.73 -0.17 -21.22
N THR A 160 8.97 0.82 -21.69
CA THR A 160 7.50 0.83 -21.51
C THR A 160 6.78 0.48 -22.80
N SER A 161 5.54 -0.02 -22.66
CA SER A 161 4.62 -0.17 -23.77
C SER A 161 3.31 0.59 -23.50
N ARG A 162 2.68 1.08 -24.57
CA ARG A 162 1.28 1.50 -24.59
C ARG A 162 0.43 0.39 -25.22
N GLY A 163 -0.76 0.12 -24.69
CA GLY A 163 -1.70 -0.89 -25.21
C GLY A 163 -2.30 -1.75 -24.10
N GLY A 164 -3.59 -2.08 -24.23
CA GLY A 164 -4.36 -2.90 -23.29
C GLY A 164 -3.97 -4.37 -23.28
N HIS A 165 -4.34 -5.04 -22.20
CA HIS A 165 -4.06 -6.45 -21.92
C HIS A 165 -5.38 -7.16 -21.92
N ASP A 166 -5.43 -8.33 -22.55
CA ASP A 166 -6.56 -9.22 -22.41
C ASP A 166 -6.55 -9.73 -20.95
N THR A 167 -7.50 -9.27 -20.16
CA THR A 167 -7.82 -9.90 -18.88
C THR A 167 -8.51 -11.21 -19.22
N CYS A 168 -7.79 -12.32 -19.05
CA CYS A 168 -8.38 -13.65 -19.05
C CYS A 168 -9.23 -13.87 -17.80
#